data_AF-A0AAD1VY95-F1
#
_entry.id   AF-A0AAD1VY95-F1
#
_cell.length_a   1.000
_cell.length_b   1.000
_cell.length_c   1.000
_cell.angle_alpha   90.00
_cell.angle_beta   90.00
_cell.angle_gamma   90.00
#
_symmetry.space_group_name_H-M   'P 1'
#
loop_
_entity.id
_entity.type
_entity.pdbx_description
1 polymer ?
#
loop_
_entity_poly.entity_id
_entity_poly.type
_entity_poly.pdbx_seq_one_letter_code
_entity_poly.pdbx_strand_id
1 'polypeptide(L)'
;MSLTPVILFMALFVNPLEGTWKYNFIKEKTSVVEVCNGTTVKVVEFECNISTDEDVYWERGGGITKGRKLRVEVKENADGGNYTCHLMNGDIVDYRVILLRNVCLTRTQEIPPESDLDIQCEAKNCSGQFKCFWAAPKMKITKYSAEADRSGSPINCNAPVSNKSHIVVSCQDLETCVYGEEDSHIDFTVHEIYQNKYENHFTSFMLRDITKPDPPQELHSLDGSLKWKYPNTWCNFHSFFPLIFNVHVKSKGWSEHHNDIKSTKLKLSKKGKFSFCVQARDMFYNSSWSDWTCSK
;
A
#
# COMPACT_ATOMS: atom_id res chain seq x y z
N MET A 1 7.36 -32.47 -62.91
CA MET A 1 7.75 -31.86 -61.62
C MET A 1 6.82 -30.70 -61.34
N SER A 2 5.85 -30.88 -60.46
CA SER A 2 4.87 -29.86 -60.06
C SER A 2 4.91 -29.83 -58.54
N LEU A 3 5.41 -28.74 -57.96
CA LEU A 3 5.44 -28.49 -56.53
C LEU A 3 4.21 -27.66 -56.16
N THR A 4 3.29 -28.25 -55.40
CA THR A 4 2.22 -27.54 -54.68
C THR A 4 2.76 -27.00 -53.35
N PRO A 5 2.45 -25.76 -52.94
CA PRO A 5 2.81 -25.27 -51.62
C PRO A 5 1.71 -25.67 -50.62
N VAL A 6 2.10 -26.36 -49.56
CA VAL A 6 1.25 -26.63 -48.39
C VAL A 6 1.31 -25.39 -47.50
N ILE A 7 0.19 -24.68 -47.38
CA ILE A 7 0.03 -23.57 -46.44
C ILE A 7 -0.29 -24.17 -45.07
N LEU A 8 0.66 -24.06 -44.14
CA LEU A 8 0.51 -24.47 -42.75
C LEU A 8 -0.22 -23.35 -41.98
N PHE A 9 -1.50 -23.55 -41.67
CA PHE A 9 -2.24 -22.68 -40.74
C PHE A 9 -1.75 -22.95 -39.32
N MET A 10 -0.97 -22.04 -38.74
CA MET A 10 -0.74 -22.00 -37.29
C MET A 10 -1.99 -21.46 -36.62
N ALA A 11 -2.74 -22.34 -35.94
CA ALA A 11 -3.78 -21.94 -35.01
C ALA A 11 -3.09 -21.40 -33.74
N LEU A 12 -3.18 -20.08 -33.54
CA LEU A 12 -2.82 -19.44 -32.27
C LEU A 12 -3.89 -19.82 -31.24
N PHE A 13 -3.59 -20.78 -30.38
CA PHE A 13 -4.34 -20.97 -29.14
C PHE A 13 -4.05 -19.79 -28.22
N VAL A 14 -4.95 -18.81 -28.22
CA VAL A 14 -5.00 -17.80 -27.17
C VAL A 14 -5.53 -18.52 -25.93
N ASN A 15 -4.62 -18.95 -25.05
CA ASN A 15 -5.01 -19.34 -23.70
C ASN A 15 -5.47 -18.07 -22.98
N PRO A 16 -6.75 -17.94 -22.56
CA PRO A 16 -7.11 -16.90 -21.62
C PRO A 16 -6.34 -17.19 -20.33
N LEU A 17 -5.39 -16.32 -20.00
CA LEU A 17 -4.76 -16.27 -18.70
C LEU A 17 -5.84 -15.85 -17.69
N GLU A 18 -6.65 -16.79 -17.22
CA GLU A 18 -7.36 -16.64 -15.96
C GLU A 18 -6.31 -16.72 -14.85
N GLY A 19 -5.68 -15.57 -14.59
CA GLY A 19 -4.65 -15.42 -13.56
C GLY A 19 -5.24 -15.68 -12.18
N THR A 20 -4.87 -16.80 -11.59
CA THR A 20 -5.05 -17.06 -10.16
C THR A 20 -3.86 -16.44 -9.42
N TRP A 21 -4.06 -15.23 -8.90
CA TRP A 21 -3.02 -14.49 -8.17
C TRP A 21 -2.80 -15.13 -6.79
N LYS A 22 -1.59 -15.64 -6.54
CA LYS A 22 -1.18 -16.15 -5.22
C LYS A 22 -0.59 -15.02 -4.39
N TYR A 23 -1.43 -14.37 -3.58
CA TYR A 23 -0.97 -13.42 -2.57
C TYR A 23 -0.56 -14.18 -1.31
N ASN A 24 0.63 -13.94 -0.75
CA ASN A 24 1.13 -14.63 0.45
C ASN A 24 0.19 -14.46 1.68
N PHE A 25 -0.63 -13.42 1.71
CA PHE A 25 -1.66 -13.19 2.74
C PHE A 25 -2.97 -13.96 2.49
N ILE A 26 -3.34 -14.12 1.22
CA ILE A 26 -4.48 -14.94 0.82
C ILE A 26 -4.00 -16.39 0.91
N LYS A 27 -4.20 -17.00 2.10
CA LYS A 27 -3.77 -18.37 2.42
C LYS A 27 -3.97 -19.29 1.23
N GLU A 28 -3.06 -20.26 1.03
CA GLU A 28 -3.04 -21.22 -0.10
C GLU A 28 -4.36 -22.00 -0.37
N LYS A 29 -5.36 -21.89 0.50
CA LYS A 29 -6.68 -22.51 0.41
C LYS A 29 -7.83 -21.49 0.28
N THR A 30 -7.52 -20.25 -0.09
CA THR A 30 -8.51 -19.17 -0.27
C THR A 30 -8.69 -18.85 -1.74
N SER A 31 -9.95 -18.66 -2.17
CA SER A 31 -10.31 -18.24 -3.52
C SER A 31 -11.07 -16.93 -3.46
N VAL A 32 -10.62 -15.93 -4.22
CA VAL A 32 -11.34 -14.66 -4.39
C VAL A 32 -12.21 -14.78 -5.64
N VAL A 33 -13.52 -14.60 -5.48
CA VAL A 33 -14.50 -14.71 -6.56
C VAL A 33 -15.03 -13.33 -6.89
N GLU A 34 -14.86 -12.94 -8.15
CA GLU A 34 -15.40 -11.69 -8.66
C GLU A 34 -16.89 -11.85 -8.99
N VAL A 35 -17.73 -11.09 -8.30
CA VAL A 35 -19.19 -11.07 -8.47
C VAL A 35 -19.68 -9.66 -8.77
N CYS A 36 -20.86 -9.56 -9.37
CA CYS A 36 -21.51 -8.28 -9.61
C CYS A 36 -22.90 -8.22 -8.97
N ASN A 37 -23.00 -7.68 -7.74
CA ASN A 37 -24.25 -7.42 -6.99
C ASN A 37 -25.34 -8.52 -7.12
N GLY A 38 -24.95 -9.80 -7.08
CA GLY A 38 -25.88 -10.92 -7.24
C GLY A 38 -26.53 -11.07 -8.62
N THR A 39 -26.10 -10.33 -9.64
CA THR A 39 -26.55 -10.51 -11.03
C THR A 39 -25.78 -11.63 -11.74
N THR A 40 -24.53 -11.83 -11.36
CA THR A 40 -23.67 -12.89 -11.88
C THR A 40 -23.60 -14.04 -10.88
N VAL A 41 -23.93 -15.25 -11.32
CA VAL A 41 -23.62 -16.47 -10.58
C VAL A 41 -22.30 -17.01 -11.08
N LYS A 42 -21.34 -17.21 -10.18
CA LYS A 42 -20.07 -17.87 -10.46
C LYS A 42 -20.07 -19.24 -9.80
N VAL A 43 -19.59 -20.24 -10.52
CA VAL A 43 -19.49 -21.60 -9.99
C VAL A 43 -18.04 -21.84 -9.62
N VAL A 44 -17.79 -22.25 -8.38
CA VAL A 44 -16.47 -22.69 -7.92
C VAL A 44 -16.56 -24.15 -7.53
N GLU A 45 -15.58 -24.93 -7.97
CA GLU A 45 -15.49 -26.35 -7.66
C GLU A 45 -14.26 -26.62 -6.79
N PHE A 46 -14.47 -27.37 -5.71
CA PHE A 46 -13.43 -27.82 -4.83
C PHE A 46 -13.38 -29.34 -4.78
N GLU A 47 -12.17 -29.86 -4.64
CA GLU A 47 -11.95 -31.27 -4.36
C GLU A 47 -11.18 -31.40 -3.05
N CYS A 48 -11.69 -32.27 -2.18
CA CYS A 48 -11.10 -32.54 -0.88
C CYS A 48 -9.80 -33.33 -1.05
N ASN A 49 -8.70 -32.81 -0.47
CA ASN A 49 -7.37 -33.41 -0.63
C ASN A 49 -7.16 -34.59 0.31
N ILE A 50 -7.60 -35.78 -0.11
CA ILE A 50 -7.39 -37.06 0.60
C ILE A 50 -6.81 -38.13 -0.33
N SER A 51 -6.00 -39.04 0.23
CA SER A 51 -5.23 -40.05 -0.52
C SER A 51 -5.97 -41.36 -0.81
N THR A 52 -7.16 -41.57 -0.25
CA THR A 52 -7.88 -42.87 -0.26
C THR A 52 -9.35 -42.74 -0.67
N ASP A 53 -9.99 -43.90 -0.92
CA ASP A 53 -11.43 -44.11 -1.21
C ASP A 53 -12.34 -43.84 0.01
N GLU A 54 -11.95 -42.89 0.87
CA GLU A 54 -12.69 -42.55 2.08
C GLU A 54 -13.90 -41.68 1.77
N ASP A 55 -15.02 -42.05 2.37
CA ASP A 55 -16.24 -41.27 2.32
C ASP A 55 -16.05 -39.96 3.10
N VAL A 56 -16.29 -38.84 2.42
CA VAL A 56 -16.21 -37.49 2.99
C VAL A 56 -17.47 -36.67 2.72
N TYR A 57 -17.63 -35.60 3.48
CA TYR A 57 -18.63 -34.58 3.22
C TYR A 57 -18.08 -33.17 3.47
N TRP A 58 -18.67 -32.20 2.79
CA TRP A 58 -18.41 -30.79 3.01
C TRP A 58 -19.46 -30.18 3.93
N GLU A 59 -19.01 -29.33 4.85
CA GLU A 59 -19.87 -28.60 5.78
C GLU A 59 -19.68 -27.08 5.63
N ARG A 60 -20.81 -26.36 5.68
CA ARG A 60 -20.81 -24.90 5.83
C ARG A 60 -22.12 -24.42 6.43
N GLY A 61 -22.05 -23.63 7.50
CA GLY A 61 -23.24 -23.01 8.10
C GLY A 61 -24.31 -24.03 8.53
N GLY A 62 -23.92 -25.26 8.87
CA GLY A 62 -24.81 -26.38 9.19
C GLY A 62 -25.36 -27.16 8.00
N GLY A 63 -25.11 -26.73 6.75
CA GLY A 63 -25.44 -27.48 5.54
C GLY A 63 -24.36 -28.51 5.21
N ILE A 64 -24.78 -29.73 4.83
CA ILE A 64 -23.91 -30.86 4.50
C ILE A 64 -24.07 -31.25 3.03
N THR A 65 -22.95 -31.40 2.32
CA THR A 65 -22.89 -31.94 0.96
C THR A 65 -22.00 -33.18 0.93
N LYS A 66 -22.54 -34.34 0.58
CA LYS A 66 -21.78 -35.60 0.53
C LYS A 66 -20.89 -35.67 -0.70
N GLY A 67 -19.73 -36.31 -0.54
CA GLY A 67 -18.79 -36.59 -1.62
C GLY A 67 -17.54 -35.69 -1.59
N ARG A 68 -16.53 -36.11 -2.35
CA ARG A 68 -15.22 -35.44 -2.41
C ARG A 68 -15.26 -34.09 -3.11
N LYS A 69 -16.12 -33.96 -4.12
CA LYS A 69 -16.27 -32.75 -4.92
C LYS A 69 -17.40 -31.90 -4.36
N LEU A 70 -17.12 -30.61 -4.21
CA LEU A 70 -18.09 -29.61 -3.83
C LEU A 70 -18.23 -28.61 -4.98
N ARG A 71 -19.46 -28.39 -5.42
CA ARG A 71 -19.80 -27.35 -6.39
C ARG A 71 -20.59 -26.27 -5.66
N VAL A 72 -20.05 -25.05 -5.66
CA VAL A 72 -20.65 -23.89 -4.98
C VAL A 72 -21.07 -22.87 -6.02
N GLU A 73 -22.34 -22.45 -5.96
CA GLU A 73 -22.82 -21.27 -6.67
C GLU A 73 -22.60 -20.04 -5.78
N VAL A 74 -21.78 -19.11 -6.22
CA VAL A 74 -21.39 -17.89 -5.52
C VAL A 74 -22.06 -16.71 -6.20
N LYS A 75 -22.94 -16.04 -5.46
CA LYS A 75 -23.74 -14.91 -5.94
C LYS A 75 -23.64 -13.70 -5.01
N GLU A 76 -23.63 -13.93 -3.70
CA GLU A 76 -23.64 -12.88 -2.68
C GLU A 76 -22.71 -13.18 -1.50
N ASN A 77 -22.47 -12.20 -0.62
CA ASN A 77 -21.52 -12.32 0.50
C ASN A 77 -21.86 -13.48 1.45
N ALA A 78 -23.14 -13.85 1.52
CA ALA A 78 -23.64 -14.99 2.28
C ALA A 78 -23.27 -16.35 1.66
N ASP A 79 -22.64 -16.39 0.48
CA ASP A 79 -22.06 -17.60 -0.14
C ASP A 79 -20.56 -17.76 0.14
N GLY A 80 -19.93 -16.75 0.73
CA GLY A 80 -18.51 -16.77 1.12
C GLY A 80 -18.23 -17.43 2.47
N GLY A 81 -16.96 -17.55 2.81
CA GLY A 81 -16.50 -18.04 4.11
C GLY A 81 -15.86 -19.41 4.03
N ASN A 82 -15.77 -20.08 5.19
CA ASN A 82 -15.04 -21.33 5.33
C ASN A 82 -15.92 -22.55 5.03
N TYR A 83 -15.45 -23.37 4.10
CA TYR A 83 -15.98 -24.68 3.75
C TYR A 83 -15.01 -25.72 4.27
N THR A 84 -15.48 -26.61 5.14
CA THR A 84 -14.64 -27.66 5.74
C THR A 84 -15.01 -29.00 5.15
N CYS A 85 -14.01 -29.81 4.80
CA CYS A 85 -14.18 -31.19 4.39
C CYS A 85 -13.93 -32.09 5.59
N HIS A 86 -14.87 -32.99 5.85
CA HIS A 86 -14.88 -33.87 6.99
C HIS A 86 -14.91 -35.33 6.55
N LEU A 87 -14.25 -36.18 7.33
CA LEU A 87 -14.49 -37.62 7.32
C LEU A 87 -15.84 -37.94 7.95
N MET A 88 -16.38 -39.13 7.67
CA MET A 88 -17.67 -39.56 8.25
C MET A 88 -17.67 -39.64 9.79
N ASN A 89 -16.50 -39.71 10.42
CA ASN A 89 -16.36 -39.65 11.88
C ASN A 89 -16.42 -38.21 12.45
N GLY A 90 -16.46 -37.19 11.58
CA GLY A 90 -16.52 -35.76 11.92
C GLY A 90 -15.19 -35.02 11.85
N ASP A 91 -14.07 -35.70 11.66
CA ASP A 91 -12.73 -35.08 11.63
C ASP A 91 -12.53 -34.21 10.39
N ILE A 92 -11.99 -33.00 10.57
CA ILE A 92 -11.67 -32.08 9.47
C ILE A 92 -10.36 -32.51 8.81
N VAL A 93 -10.42 -32.82 7.52
CA VAL A 93 -9.26 -33.24 6.71
C VAL A 93 -8.80 -32.19 5.72
N ASP A 94 -9.70 -31.28 5.31
CA ASP A 94 -9.36 -30.18 4.41
C ASP A 94 -10.28 -28.98 4.62
N TYR A 95 -9.92 -27.81 4.08
CA TYR A 95 -10.78 -26.64 4.08
C TYR A 95 -10.54 -25.75 2.87
N ARG A 96 -11.53 -24.95 2.49
CA ARG A 96 -11.45 -23.93 1.45
C ARG A 96 -12.16 -22.67 1.92
N VAL A 97 -11.60 -21.51 1.64
CA VAL A 97 -12.20 -20.22 1.99
C VAL A 97 -12.60 -19.48 0.72
N ILE A 98 -13.86 -19.05 0.63
CA ILE A 98 -14.31 -18.18 -0.46
C ILE A 98 -14.39 -16.75 0.06
N LEU A 99 -13.71 -15.83 -0.62
CA LEU A 99 -13.88 -14.40 -0.46
C LEU A 99 -14.51 -13.81 -1.72
N LEU A 100 -15.26 -12.72 -1.59
CA LEU A 100 -15.97 -12.10 -2.70
C LEU A 100 -15.44 -10.70 -2.95
N ARG A 101 -15.10 -10.41 -4.21
CA ARG A 101 -14.75 -9.08 -4.70
C ARG A 101 -15.87 -8.58 -5.61
N ASN A 102 -16.37 -7.37 -5.35
CA ASN A 102 -17.41 -6.80 -6.19
C ASN A 102 -16.76 -5.98 -7.31
N VAL A 103 -17.01 -6.35 -8.56
CA VAL A 103 -16.36 -5.72 -9.73
C VAL A 103 -17.34 -5.09 -10.70
N CYS A 104 -18.59 -4.82 -10.29
CA CYS A 104 -19.50 -4.05 -11.12
C CYS A 104 -18.94 -2.64 -11.38
N LEU A 105 -18.37 -2.41 -12.55
CA LEU A 105 -18.17 -1.06 -13.06
C LEU A 105 -19.57 -0.50 -13.34
N THR A 106 -19.94 0.61 -12.70
CA THR A 106 -20.98 1.44 -13.31
C THR A 106 -20.46 1.84 -14.68
N ARG A 107 -21.32 1.78 -15.71
CA ARG A 107 -21.00 1.88 -17.16
C ARG A 107 -20.32 3.21 -17.58
N THR A 108 -19.89 4.03 -16.62
CA THR A 108 -19.27 5.34 -16.74
C THR A 108 -17.85 5.41 -16.18
N GLN A 109 -17.29 4.31 -15.66
CA GLN A 109 -15.91 4.28 -15.16
C GLN A 109 -15.06 3.29 -15.98
N GLU A 110 -14.36 3.81 -16.99
CA GLU A 110 -13.20 3.13 -17.63
C GLU A 110 -11.94 3.19 -16.75
N ILE A 111 -12.04 3.90 -15.61
CA ILE A 111 -11.00 4.03 -14.60
C ILE A 111 -11.38 3.10 -13.44
N PRO A 112 -10.48 2.24 -12.94
CA PRO A 112 -10.72 1.49 -11.71
C PRO A 112 -11.24 2.44 -10.63
N PRO A 113 -12.26 2.07 -9.83
CA PRO A 113 -12.72 2.95 -8.76
C PRO A 113 -11.50 3.32 -7.91
N GLU A 114 -11.24 4.63 -7.85
CA GLU A 114 -10.26 5.21 -6.93
C GLU A 114 -10.53 4.61 -5.55
N SER A 115 -9.49 4.11 -4.88
CA SER A 115 -9.67 3.39 -3.62
C SER A 115 -10.41 4.27 -2.63
N ASP A 116 -11.54 3.81 -2.09
CA ASP A 116 -12.24 4.48 -0.98
C ASP A 116 -11.31 4.65 0.24
N LEU A 117 -10.25 3.84 0.31
CA LEU A 117 -9.19 3.96 1.29
C LEU A 117 -8.18 5.04 0.87
N ASP A 118 -8.17 6.16 1.59
CA ASP A 118 -7.16 7.22 1.45
C ASP A 118 -5.81 6.72 2.04
N ILE A 119 -5.00 6.08 1.18
CA ILE A 119 -3.67 5.59 1.53
C ILE A 119 -2.66 6.72 1.34
N GLN A 120 -2.02 7.13 2.43
CA GLN A 120 -0.98 8.15 2.44
C GLN A 120 0.37 7.49 2.74
N CYS A 121 1.40 7.86 1.99
CA CYS A 121 2.75 7.37 2.21
C CYS A 121 3.72 8.53 2.44
N GLU A 122 4.68 8.34 3.35
CA GLU A 122 5.72 9.32 3.68
C GLU A 122 7.08 8.63 3.86
N ALA A 123 8.12 9.26 3.33
CA ALA A 123 9.51 8.89 3.54
C ALA A 123 10.26 10.04 4.22
N LYS A 124 11.16 9.76 5.16
CA LYS A 124 11.92 10.82 5.86
C LYS A 124 13.15 11.31 5.09
N ASN A 125 13.60 10.50 4.15
CA ASN A 125 14.79 10.69 3.34
C ASN A 125 14.72 9.73 2.15
N CYS A 126 15.77 9.71 1.31
CA CYS A 126 15.84 8.87 0.13
C CYS A 126 16.47 7.47 0.39
N SER A 127 16.50 6.97 1.63
CA SER A 127 17.19 5.71 1.99
C SER A 127 16.40 4.44 1.65
N GLY A 128 15.32 4.54 0.88
CA GLY A 128 14.40 3.42 0.62
C GLY A 128 13.43 3.10 1.76
N GLN A 129 13.51 3.80 2.90
CA GLN A 129 12.60 3.58 4.02
C GLN A 129 11.37 4.49 3.92
N PHE A 130 10.18 3.90 3.93
CA PHE A 130 8.92 4.64 3.90
C PHE A 130 7.86 4.00 4.78
N LYS A 131 6.82 4.78 5.09
CA LYS A 131 5.64 4.33 5.82
C LYS A 131 4.40 4.69 5.04
N CYS A 132 3.48 3.75 4.95
CA CYS A 132 2.15 4.00 4.42
C CYS A 132 1.13 3.84 5.54
N PHE A 133 0.11 4.67 5.53
CA PHE A 133 -0.92 4.69 6.55
C PHE A 133 -2.27 5.11 5.98
N TRP A 134 -3.32 4.61 6.61
CA TRP A 134 -4.70 4.91 6.26
C TRP A 134 -5.56 4.94 7.53
N ALA A 135 -6.76 5.50 7.43
CA ALA A 135 -7.69 5.56 8.54
C ALA A 135 -8.06 4.14 9.02
N ALA A 136 -8.01 3.91 10.34
CA ALA A 136 -8.46 2.65 10.91
C ALA A 136 -9.97 2.47 10.68
N PRO A 137 -10.43 1.23 10.43
CA PRO A 137 -11.84 0.98 10.20
C PRO A 137 -12.66 1.31 11.44
N LYS A 138 -13.88 1.79 11.24
CA LYS A 138 -14.85 1.96 12.33
C LYS A 138 -15.30 0.61 12.92
N MET A 139 -15.09 -0.49 12.20
CA MET A 139 -15.55 -1.84 12.56
C MET A 139 -14.40 -2.76 12.97
N LYS A 140 -14.62 -3.57 14.03
CA LYS A 140 -13.58 -4.38 14.69
C LYS A 140 -13.13 -5.66 13.97
N ILE A 141 -13.84 -6.11 12.92
CA ILE A 141 -13.63 -7.45 12.30
C ILE A 141 -12.81 -7.38 11.01
N THR A 142 -12.41 -6.19 10.57
CA THR A 142 -11.60 -6.03 9.36
C THR A 142 -10.17 -6.51 9.56
N LYS A 143 -9.67 -7.32 8.64
CA LYS A 143 -8.27 -7.78 8.57
C LYS A 143 -7.58 -7.09 7.41
N TYR A 144 -6.32 -6.73 7.61
CA TYR A 144 -5.50 -6.08 6.60
C TYR A 144 -4.22 -6.85 6.33
N SER A 145 -3.77 -6.74 5.10
CA SER A 145 -2.39 -6.99 4.69
C SER A 145 -1.96 -5.91 3.75
N ALA A 146 -0.66 -5.72 3.63
CA ALA A 146 -0.09 -4.80 2.67
C ALA A 146 1.18 -5.40 2.08
N GLU A 147 1.40 -5.09 0.82
CA GLU A 147 2.59 -5.45 0.07
C GLU A 147 3.01 -4.26 -0.79
N ALA A 148 4.27 -4.27 -1.18
CA ALA A 148 4.81 -3.28 -2.08
C ALA A 148 5.76 -3.95 -3.05
N ASP A 149 5.81 -3.46 -4.28
CA ASP A 149 6.79 -3.87 -5.27
C ASP A 149 7.29 -2.67 -6.08
N ARG A 150 8.47 -2.83 -6.66
CA ARG A 150 9.05 -1.89 -7.61
C ARG A 150 9.34 -2.66 -8.88
N SER A 151 8.61 -2.37 -9.96
CA SER A 151 8.79 -3.05 -11.25
C SER A 151 8.70 -4.58 -11.14
N GLY A 152 7.86 -5.10 -10.23
CA GLY A 152 7.74 -6.53 -9.95
C GLY A 152 8.76 -7.11 -8.97
N SER A 153 9.74 -6.33 -8.51
CA SER A 153 10.62 -6.71 -7.39
C SER A 153 9.93 -6.45 -6.06
N PRO A 154 9.69 -7.47 -5.21
CA PRO A 154 9.00 -7.29 -3.94
C PRO A 154 9.83 -6.48 -2.94
N ILE A 155 9.18 -5.52 -2.28
CA ILE A 155 9.76 -4.69 -1.22
C ILE A 155 9.42 -5.30 0.14
N ASN A 156 10.38 -5.24 1.07
CA ASN A 156 10.18 -5.78 2.41
C ASN A 156 9.28 -4.86 3.25
N CYS A 157 8.08 -5.32 3.60
CA CYS A 157 7.13 -4.60 4.42
C CYS A 157 6.76 -5.39 5.69
N ASN A 158 6.65 -4.67 6.80
CA ASN A 158 6.15 -5.25 8.05
C ASN A 158 4.63 -5.44 8.01
N ALA A 159 4.11 -6.32 8.89
CA ALA A 159 2.67 -6.48 9.04
C ALA A 159 1.99 -5.14 9.45
N PRO A 160 0.76 -4.87 9.00
CA PRO A 160 0.02 -3.68 9.40
C PRO A 160 -0.21 -3.61 10.91
N VAL A 161 0.10 -2.45 11.52
CA VAL A 161 -0.07 -2.20 12.96
C VAL A 161 -1.06 -1.07 13.19
N SER A 162 -2.02 -1.28 14.08
CA SER A 162 -2.97 -0.23 14.48
C SER A 162 -2.31 0.74 15.46
N ASN A 163 -2.38 2.03 15.15
CA ASN A 163 -1.91 3.14 15.96
C ASN A 163 -3.03 4.18 16.14
N LYS A 164 -3.76 4.07 17.27
CA LYS A 164 -4.89 4.92 17.65
C LYS A 164 -6.01 4.95 16.59
N SER A 165 -5.90 5.84 15.62
CA SER A 165 -6.88 6.10 14.56
C SER A 165 -6.41 5.70 13.17
N HIS A 166 -5.18 5.23 13.02
CA HIS A 166 -4.59 4.84 11.74
C HIS A 166 -4.06 3.41 11.79
N ILE A 167 -4.03 2.76 10.64
CA ILE A 167 -3.23 1.56 10.42
C ILE A 167 -1.97 2.00 9.70
N VAL A 168 -0.82 1.49 10.14
CA VAL A 168 0.50 1.89 9.64
C VAL A 168 1.28 0.65 9.22
N VAL A 169 1.92 0.75 8.08
CA VAL A 169 2.87 -0.23 7.53
C VAL A 169 4.20 0.46 7.33
N SER A 170 5.29 -0.20 7.70
CA SER A 170 6.66 0.29 7.45
C SER A 170 7.33 -0.65 6.47
N CYS A 171 7.95 -0.07 5.43
CA CYS A 171 8.61 -0.81 4.36
C CYS A 171 10.04 -0.32 4.17
N GLN A 172 10.87 -1.20 3.60
CA GLN A 172 12.25 -0.94 3.23
C GLN A 172 12.49 -1.48 1.83
N ASP A 173 12.69 -0.56 0.89
CA ASP A 173 13.19 -0.84 -0.44
C ASP A 173 14.73 -0.95 -0.37
N LEU A 174 15.26 -2.12 -0.70
CA LEU A 174 16.69 -2.42 -0.67
C LEU A 174 17.35 -2.20 -2.03
N GLU A 175 16.57 -2.05 -3.10
CA GLU A 175 17.05 -1.81 -4.45
C GLU A 175 17.17 -0.31 -4.75
N THR A 176 16.73 0.55 -3.83
CA THR A 176 16.85 2.01 -3.96
C THR A 176 18.31 2.46 -4.06
N CYS A 177 18.66 3.08 -5.18
CA CYS A 177 19.90 3.85 -5.31
C CYS A 177 19.68 5.28 -4.82
N VAL A 178 20.18 5.61 -3.62
CA VAL A 178 20.00 6.93 -2.98
C VAL A 178 20.48 8.10 -3.87
N TYR A 179 21.47 7.87 -4.73
CA TYR A 179 22.05 8.87 -5.63
C TYR A 179 21.56 8.77 -7.08
N GLY A 180 20.84 7.70 -7.41
CA GLY A 180 20.29 7.48 -8.74
C GLY A 180 18.98 8.22 -8.93
N GLU A 181 18.66 8.54 -10.17
CA GLU A 181 17.30 8.95 -10.49
C GLU A 181 16.37 7.74 -10.43
N GLU A 182 15.21 7.89 -9.79
CA GLU A 182 14.17 6.86 -9.80
C GLU A 182 13.55 6.79 -11.20
N ASP A 183 13.59 5.60 -11.80
CA ASP A 183 13.06 5.32 -13.14
C ASP A 183 11.72 4.55 -13.10
N SER A 184 11.35 4.01 -11.94
CA SER A 184 10.10 3.29 -11.73
C SER A 184 9.40 3.69 -10.45
N HIS A 185 8.08 3.52 -10.44
CA HIS A 185 7.26 3.73 -9.26
C HIS A 185 7.34 2.52 -8.33
N ILE A 186 7.01 2.76 -7.06
CA ILE A 186 6.64 1.75 -6.07
C ILE A 186 5.12 1.63 -6.12
N ASP A 187 4.64 0.41 -6.34
CA ASP A 187 3.23 0.06 -6.24
C ASP A 187 2.97 -0.52 -4.85
N PHE A 188 2.15 0.17 -4.04
CA PHE A 188 1.78 -0.25 -2.70
C PHE A 188 0.33 -0.71 -2.70
N THR A 189 0.08 -1.97 -2.36
CA THR A 189 -1.25 -2.57 -2.36
C THR A 189 -1.66 -2.96 -0.93
N VAL A 190 -2.85 -2.55 -0.52
CA VAL A 190 -3.52 -2.96 0.71
C VAL A 190 -4.63 -3.93 0.37
N HIS A 191 -4.60 -5.09 1.01
CA HIS A 191 -5.69 -6.07 0.97
C HIS A 191 -6.56 -5.94 2.21
N GLU A 192 -7.84 -5.68 2.01
CA GLU A 192 -8.83 -5.57 3.06
C GLU A 192 -9.78 -6.76 3.00
N ILE A 193 -9.98 -7.42 4.15
CA ILE A 193 -10.99 -8.47 4.30
C ILE A 193 -11.94 -8.09 5.42
N TYR A 194 -13.21 -7.92 5.08
CA TYR A 194 -14.29 -7.71 6.04
C TYR A 194 -15.34 -8.80 5.88
N GLN A 195 -15.49 -9.64 6.92
CA GLN A 195 -16.29 -10.88 6.84
C GLN A 195 -15.79 -11.77 5.69
N ASN A 196 -16.59 -11.95 4.63
CA ASN A 196 -16.21 -12.69 3.43
C ASN A 196 -15.99 -11.75 2.23
N LYS A 197 -16.05 -10.43 2.41
CA LYS A 197 -15.76 -9.45 1.38
C LYS A 197 -14.26 -9.22 1.31
N TYR A 198 -13.73 -9.18 0.10
CA TYR A 198 -12.35 -8.82 -0.21
C TYR A 198 -12.32 -7.57 -1.07
N GLU A 199 -11.46 -6.64 -0.69
CA GLU A 199 -11.12 -5.47 -1.48
C GLU A 199 -9.60 -5.31 -1.54
N ASN A 200 -9.13 -4.75 -2.64
CA ASN A 200 -7.75 -4.30 -2.76
C ASN A 200 -7.75 -2.82 -3.12
N HIS A 201 -6.88 -2.08 -2.45
CA HIS A 201 -6.66 -0.66 -2.61
C HIS A 201 -5.20 -0.48 -2.94
N PHE A 202 -4.85 0.38 -3.89
CA PHE A 202 -3.45 0.57 -4.25
C PHE A 202 -3.14 2.04 -4.49
N THR A 203 -1.89 2.38 -4.29
CA THR A 203 -1.32 3.69 -4.64
C THR A 203 0.05 3.47 -5.27
N SER A 204 0.44 4.36 -6.17
CA SER A 204 1.71 4.29 -6.89
C SER A 204 2.45 5.61 -6.73
N PHE A 205 3.72 5.55 -6.36
CA PHE A 205 4.52 6.75 -6.07
C PHE A 205 6.02 6.50 -6.28
N MET A 206 6.79 7.58 -6.45
CA MET A 206 8.25 7.54 -6.29
C MET A 206 8.64 7.99 -4.88
N LEU A 207 9.77 7.52 -4.34
CA LEU A 207 10.22 7.92 -3.00
C LEU A 207 10.44 9.44 -2.91
N ARG A 208 10.98 10.04 -3.97
CA ARG A 208 11.19 11.49 -4.07
C ARG A 208 9.90 12.31 -3.90
N ASP A 209 8.75 11.78 -4.32
CA ASP A 209 7.47 12.48 -4.27
C ASP A 209 6.86 12.44 -2.86
N ILE A 210 7.06 11.34 -2.15
CA ILE A 210 6.57 11.14 -0.77
C ILE A 210 7.56 11.58 0.31
N THR A 211 8.70 12.16 -0.09
CA THR A 211 9.73 12.57 0.87
C THR A 211 9.28 13.81 1.65
N LYS A 212 9.26 13.67 2.98
CA LYS A 212 8.91 14.70 3.95
C LYS A 212 9.98 14.72 5.06
N PRO A 213 10.94 15.66 5.01
CA PRO A 213 11.98 15.76 6.03
C PRO A 213 11.38 15.93 7.43
N ASP A 214 12.12 15.53 8.46
CA ASP A 214 11.79 15.96 9.82
C ASP A 214 12.08 17.46 10.01
N PRO A 215 11.48 18.11 11.02
CA PRO A 215 11.70 19.52 11.26
C PRO A 215 13.17 19.85 11.58
N PRO A 216 13.69 21.02 11.15
CA PRO A 216 15.01 21.51 11.54
C PRO A 216 15.29 21.45 13.05
N GLN A 217 16.56 21.29 13.40
CA GLN A 217 16.99 21.08 14.78
C GLN A 217 17.90 22.21 15.27
N GLU A 218 18.12 22.28 16.59
CA GLU A 218 19.08 23.23 17.20
C GLU A 218 18.89 24.69 16.74
N LEU A 219 17.69 25.23 16.97
CA LEU A 219 17.35 26.61 16.62
C LEU A 219 18.02 27.58 17.59
N HIS A 220 18.85 28.48 17.06
CA HIS A 220 19.58 29.48 17.83
C HIS A 220 19.41 30.87 17.22
N SER A 221 19.21 31.87 18.08
CA SER A 221 19.19 33.29 17.70
C SER A 221 20.23 34.05 18.53
N LEU A 222 21.20 34.67 17.86
CA LEU A 222 22.22 35.51 18.50
C LEU A 222 22.43 36.78 17.66
N ASP A 223 22.21 37.94 18.27
CA ASP A 223 22.48 39.27 17.68
C ASP A 223 21.90 39.50 16.27
N GLY A 224 20.68 39.01 16.03
CA GLY A 224 20.02 39.11 14.72
C GLY A 224 20.50 38.07 13.69
N SER A 225 21.36 37.13 14.08
CA SER A 225 21.70 35.94 13.31
C SER A 225 20.87 34.75 13.81
N LEU A 226 20.01 34.23 12.94
CA LEU A 226 19.27 33.00 13.15
C LEU A 226 20.09 31.83 12.57
N LYS A 227 20.13 30.71 13.28
CA LYS A 227 20.80 29.48 12.86
C LYS A 227 19.96 28.26 13.24
N TRP A 228 20.03 27.23 12.42
CA TRP A 228 19.43 25.92 12.67
C TRP A 228 20.32 24.83 12.08
N LYS A 229 19.98 23.56 12.30
CA LYS A 229 20.61 22.40 11.66
C LYS A 229 19.59 21.61 10.86
N TYR A 230 20.11 20.84 9.91
CA TYR A 230 19.36 19.78 9.25
C TYR A 230 18.89 18.77 10.30
N PRO A 231 17.74 18.11 10.10
CA PRO A 231 17.33 17.03 10.97
C PRO A 231 18.30 15.85 10.85
N ASN A 232 18.62 15.19 11.96
CA ASN A 232 19.52 14.02 11.97
C ASN A 232 19.03 12.83 11.14
N THR A 233 17.75 12.80 10.76
CA THR A 233 17.14 11.77 9.92
C THR A 233 17.32 12.03 8.42
N TRP A 234 17.78 13.22 8.02
CA TRP A 234 18.05 13.54 6.63
C TRP A 234 19.37 12.93 6.14
N CYS A 235 19.52 12.78 4.82
CA CYS A 235 20.72 12.24 4.20
C CYS A 235 21.97 13.05 4.58
N ASN A 236 23.01 12.40 5.11
CA ASN A 236 24.22 13.06 5.65
C ASN A 236 25.00 13.94 4.64
N PHE A 237 24.90 13.66 3.35
CA PHE A 237 25.61 14.41 2.30
C PHE A 237 24.78 15.62 1.85
N HIS A 238 24.70 16.67 2.69
CA HIS A 238 23.86 17.85 2.45
C HIS A 238 24.22 18.66 1.18
N SER A 239 25.42 18.47 0.62
CA SER A 239 25.77 19.06 -0.68
C SER A 239 25.05 18.38 -1.85
N PHE A 240 24.71 17.10 -1.69
CA PHE A 240 23.99 16.30 -2.69
C PHE A 240 22.49 16.28 -2.41
N PHE A 241 22.09 16.24 -1.14
CA PHE A 241 20.70 16.33 -0.69
C PHE A 241 20.45 17.65 0.06
N PRO A 242 20.52 18.81 -0.62
CA PRO A 242 20.24 20.08 0.03
C PRO A 242 18.76 20.22 0.36
N LEU A 243 18.49 20.78 1.53
CA LEU A 243 17.16 21.25 1.92
C LEU A 243 17.04 22.75 1.66
N ILE A 244 15.83 23.17 1.33
CA ILE A 244 15.40 24.56 1.36
C ILE A 244 14.52 24.80 2.59
N PHE A 245 14.55 26.03 3.11
CA PHE A 245 13.90 26.38 4.36
C PHE A 245 12.96 27.57 4.20
N ASN A 246 11.78 27.49 4.83
CA ASN A 246 10.96 28.65 5.09
C ASN A 246 11.13 29.05 6.56
N VAL A 247 11.29 30.36 6.80
CA VAL A 247 11.53 30.93 8.13
C VAL A 247 10.48 31.99 8.41
N HIS A 248 9.76 31.82 9.52
CA HIS A 248 8.84 32.83 10.02
C HIS A 248 9.42 33.44 11.29
N VAL A 249 9.75 34.73 11.24
CA VAL A 249 10.35 35.48 12.35
C VAL A 249 9.30 36.36 13.01
N LYS A 250 9.30 36.40 14.33
CA LYS A 250 8.42 37.24 15.15
C LYS A 250 9.21 38.04 16.18
N SER A 251 8.79 39.29 16.36
CA SER A 251 9.20 40.20 17.44
C SER A 251 8.01 41.06 17.86
N LYS A 252 8.16 41.88 18.90
CA LYS A 252 7.07 42.74 19.39
C LYS A 252 6.57 43.66 18.26
N GLY A 253 5.32 43.45 17.83
CA GLY A 253 4.66 44.24 16.78
C GLY A 253 5.27 44.07 15.38
N TRP A 254 6.08 43.02 15.16
CA TRP A 254 6.75 42.80 13.88
C TRP A 254 6.85 41.31 13.55
N SER A 255 6.51 40.95 12.32
CA SER A 255 6.66 39.60 11.78
C SER A 255 7.16 39.66 10.34
N GLU A 256 7.97 38.68 9.96
CA GLU A 256 8.53 38.58 8.62
C GLU A 256 8.62 37.12 8.19
N HIS A 257 8.34 36.86 6.92
CA HIS A 257 8.43 35.55 6.30
C HIS A 257 9.55 35.56 5.26
N HIS A 258 10.45 34.60 5.37
CA HIS A 258 11.53 34.35 4.42
C HIS A 258 11.30 32.98 3.82
N ASN A 259 11.19 32.90 2.50
CA ASN A 259 10.94 31.63 1.80
C ASN A 259 12.19 31.17 1.04
N ASP A 260 12.28 29.86 0.81
CA ASP A 260 13.29 29.23 -0.06
C ASP A 260 14.74 29.58 0.30
N ILE A 261 15.03 29.69 1.60
CA ILE A 261 16.37 29.93 2.13
C ILE A 261 17.20 28.66 1.93
N LYS A 262 18.34 28.76 1.23
CA LYS A 262 19.23 27.62 0.89
C LYS A 262 20.31 27.35 1.94
N SER A 263 20.41 28.18 2.97
CA SER A 263 21.42 28.07 4.02
C SER A 263 20.81 27.85 5.40
N THR A 264 21.55 27.21 6.29
CA THR A 264 21.16 26.98 7.69
C THR A 264 21.31 28.20 8.60
N LYS A 265 21.38 29.40 8.01
CA LYS A 265 21.56 30.66 8.70
C LYS A 265 20.84 31.77 7.95
N LEU A 266 20.29 32.72 8.70
CA LEU A 266 19.68 33.92 8.17
C LEU A 266 20.13 35.12 9.02
N LYS A 267 20.59 36.19 8.36
CA LYS A 267 20.90 37.45 9.04
C LYS A 267 19.73 38.40 8.86
N LEU A 268 19.20 38.90 9.98
CA LEU A 268 18.15 39.89 9.99
C LEU A 268 18.76 41.29 9.93
N SER A 269 18.05 42.20 9.26
CA SER A 269 18.43 43.63 9.21
C SER A 269 18.30 44.32 10.58
N LYS A 270 17.49 43.76 11.49
CA LYS A 270 17.27 44.28 12.84
C LYS A 270 18.04 43.47 13.88
N LYS A 271 18.63 44.16 14.85
CA LYS A 271 19.17 43.54 16.08
C LYS A 271 18.09 43.53 17.15
N GLY A 272 18.04 42.46 17.94
CA GLY A 272 17.04 42.32 19.00
C GLY A 272 16.78 40.88 19.39
N LYS A 273 15.82 40.68 20.29
CA LYS A 273 15.29 39.36 20.62
C LYS A 273 14.19 38.99 19.63
N PHE A 274 14.35 37.84 18.99
CA PHE A 274 13.44 37.29 18.00
C PHE A 274 13.06 35.88 18.42
N SER A 275 11.81 35.49 18.19
CA SER A 275 11.43 34.09 18.07
C SER A 275 11.24 33.78 16.59
N PHE A 276 11.56 32.57 16.17
CA PHE A 276 11.40 32.18 14.79
C PHE A 276 11.01 30.71 14.67
N CYS A 277 10.26 30.39 13.63
CA CYS A 277 9.94 29.03 13.24
C CYS A 277 10.58 28.71 11.90
N VAL A 278 11.00 27.46 11.72
CA VAL A 278 11.61 26.96 10.49
C VAL A 278 10.92 25.65 10.09
N GLN A 279 10.70 25.47 8.79
CA GLN A 279 10.36 24.19 8.17
C GLN A 279 11.31 23.92 7.01
N ALA A 280 11.44 22.66 6.60
CA ALA A 280 12.35 22.23 5.55
C ALA A 280 11.64 21.42 4.47
N ARG A 281 12.18 21.43 3.25
CA ARG A 281 11.78 20.58 2.13
C ARG A 281 13.00 20.25 1.29
N ASP A 282 12.95 19.13 0.56
CA ASP A 282 13.92 18.86 -0.50
C ASP A 282 14.02 20.06 -1.47
N MET A 283 15.23 20.39 -1.90
CA MET A 283 15.48 21.54 -2.77
C MET A 283 15.13 21.28 -4.23
N PHE A 284 15.27 20.04 -4.70
CA PHE A 284 15.18 19.69 -6.10
C PHE A 284 13.81 19.10 -6.46
N TYR A 285 13.14 18.49 -5.48
CA TYR A 285 11.82 17.92 -5.66
C TYR A 285 10.76 18.73 -4.94
N ASN A 286 9.59 18.85 -5.57
CA ASN A 286 8.44 19.53 -4.99
C ASN A 286 7.69 18.61 -4.01
N SER A 287 8.43 18.08 -3.03
CA SER A 287 7.93 17.15 -2.04
C SER A 287 7.22 17.88 -0.88
N SER A 288 6.85 17.14 0.17
CA SER A 288 6.18 17.74 1.33
C SER A 288 7.12 18.57 2.20
N TRP A 289 6.62 19.69 2.73
CA TRP A 289 7.29 20.43 3.79
C TRP A 289 7.25 19.65 5.12
N SER A 290 8.32 19.74 5.89
CA SER A 290 8.34 19.29 7.28
C SER A 290 7.34 20.08 8.12
N ASP A 291 7.01 19.56 9.30
CA ASP A 291 6.33 20.39 10.30
C ASP A 291 7.21 21.58 10.72
N TRP A 292 6.58 22.63 11.22
CA TRP A 292 7.30 23.78 11.78
C TRP A 292 7.94 23.42 13.12
N THR A 293 9.19 23.83 13.30
CA THR A 293 9.85 23.88 14.61
C THR A 293 10.13 25.33 14.98
N CYS A 294 9.90 25.71 16.23
CA CYS A 294 10.04 27.10 16.68
C CYS A 294 11.08 27.23 17.79
N SER A 295 11.88 28.31 17.74
CA SER A 295 12.81 28.69 18.80
C SER A 295 12.03 29.04 20.07
N LYS A 296 12.47 28.51 21.21
CA LYS A 296 11.95 28.88 22.53
C LYS A 296 12.35 30.31 22.90
#